data_AF-A0A7X9BCR9-F1
#
_entry.id   AF-A0A7X9BCR9-F1
#
_cell.length_a   1.000
_cell.length_b   1.000
_cell.length_c   1.000
_cell.angle_alpha   90.00
_cell.angle_beta   90.00
_cell.angle_gamma   90.00
#
_symmetry.space_group_name_H-M   'P 1'
#
loop_
_entity.id
_entity.type
_entity.pdbx_description
1 polymer ?
#
loop_
_entity_poly.entity_id
_entity_poly.type
_entity_poly.pdbx_seq_one_letter_code
_entity_poly.pdbx_strand_id
1 'polypeptide(L)'
;MIYSKMTIAVIFSFCFIFGLMIVYLSKERVKNSENKIYKSLIILNLMGLVLHILCENAAYYYDVIPKVISTVIFKSFLGYFYAFGAVLLMYLLTISQVKNSELYKKIVSGSISVIYIILYFLPQELYRDFENKIFYTKGIDVQLIYVLSAIVITIIFTLLIKERKQITKKKVIPILIFMIGATISVIIQKFYPEIVVIDCVESIIILLMYFTIENPDMKVLNELYKNKTIMEQTYDDKANFLFEAAQEI
;
A
#
# COMPACT_ATOMS: atom_id res chain seq x y z
N MET A 1 -27.96 11.72 -10.80
CA MET A 1 -26.62 11.24 -10.41
C MET A 1 -25.60 12.24 -10.94
N ILE A 2 -25.07 13.12 -10.10
CA ILE A 2 -23.98 14.01 -10.49
C ILE A 2 -22.75 13.42 -9.82
N TYR A 3 -22.09 12.51 -10.53
CA TYR A 3 -20.75 12.11 -10.12
C TYR A 3 -19.89 13.36 -10.10
N SER A 4 -19.21 13.59 -8.98
CA SER A 4 -18.16 14.60 -8.94
C SER A 4 -17.12 14.23 -10.00
N LYS A 5 -16.39 15.23 -10.52
CA LYS A 5 -15.24 14.96 -11.38
C LYS A 5 -14.24 14.00 -10.69
N MET A 6 -14.20 14.02 -9.35
CA MET A 6 -13.41 13.10 -8.55
C MET A 6 -13.94 11.66 -8.58
N THR A 7 -15.25 11.45 -8.53
CA THR A 7 -15.82 10.09 -8.64
C THR A 7 -15.43 9.40 -9.93
N ILE A 8 -15.33 10.15 -11.04
CA ILE A 8 -14.89 9.61 -12.34
C ILE A 8 -13.45 9.09 -12.24
N ALA A 9 -12.55 9.82 -11.57
CA ALA A 9 -11.17 9.38 -11.35
C ALA A 9 -11.09 8.13 -10.46
N VAL A 10 -11.95 8.04 -9.43
CA VAL A 10 -12.06 6.86 -8.55
C VAL A 10 -12.55 5.64 -9.33
N ILE A 11 -13.58 5.80 -10.18
CA ILE A 11 -14.09 4.73 -11.05
C ILE A 11 -13.00 4.25 -12.01
N PHE A 12 -12.24 5.17 -12.62
CA PHE A 12 -11.13 4.81 -13.48
C PHE A 12 -10.05 4.02 -12.72
N SER A 13 -9.66 4.50 -11.53
CA SER A 13 -8.73 3.79 -10.66
C SER A 13 -9.22 2.40 -10.28
N PHE A 14 -10.54 2.25 -10.03
CA PHE A 14 -11.15 0.95 -9.73
C PHE A 14 -11.01 -0.02 -10.90
N CYS A 15 -11.43 0.38 -12.10
CA CYS A 15 -11.31 -0.45 -13.30
C CYS A 15 -9.85 -0.86 -13.55
N PHE A 16 -8.94 0.09 -13.35
CA PHE A 16 -7.51 -0.12 -13.54
C PHE A 16 -6.93 -1.13 -12.55
N ILE A 17 -7.17 -0.95 -11.24
CA ILE A 17 -6.66 -1.86 -10.20
C ILE A 17 -7.33 -3.22 -10.27
N PHE A 18 -8.60 -3.28 -10.69
CA PHE A 18 -9.29 -4.54 -10.94
C PHE A 18 -8.63 -5.31 -12.07
N GLY A 19 -8.29 -4.64 -13.19
CA GLY A 19 -7.50 -5.24 -14.27
C GLY A 19 -6.12 -5.72 -13.78
N LEU A 20 -5.44 -4.91 -12.97
CA LEU A 20 -4.16 -5.29 -12.36
C LEU A 20 -4.30 -6.53 -11.47
N MET A 21 -5.38 -6.65 -10.69
CA MET A 21 -5.65 -7.82 -9.85
C MET A 21 -5.81 -9.09 -10.69
N ILE A 22 -6.53 -9.01 -11.81
CA ILE A 22 -6.67 -10.13 -12.75
C ILE A 22 -5.30 -10.53 -13.27
N VAL A 23 -4.52 -9.59 -13.81
CA VAL A 23 -3.17 -9.86 -14.32
C VAL A 23 -2.25 -10.43 -13.24
N TYR A 24 -2.36 -9.94 -12.00
CA TYR A 24 -1.59 -10.42 -10.87
C TYR A 24 -1.90 -11.89 -10.54
N LEU A 25 -3.18 -12.27 -10.52
CA LEU A 25 -3.66 -13.61 -10.21
C LEU A 25 -3.50 -14.61 -11.37
N SER A 26 -3.45 -14.15 -12.62
CA SER A 26 -3.29 -15.01 -13.80
C SER A 26 -1.88 -15.60 -13.97
N LYS A 27 -0.89 -15.15 -13.18
CA LYS A 27 0.49 -15.65 -13.25
C LYS A 27 0.88 -16.36 -11.96
N GLU A 28 1.67 -17.42 -12.07
CA GLU A 28 2.33 -17.99 -10.90
C GLU A 28 3.22 -16.95 -10.22
N ARG A 29 3.35 -17.05 -8.89
CA ARG A 29 4.15 -16.11 -8.08
C ARG A 29 4.98 -16.87 -7.06
N VAL A 30 6.15 -16.29 -6.73
CA VAL A 30 7.00 -16.81 -5.66
C VAL A 30 6.21 -16.74 -4.34
N LYS A 31 6.06 -17.89 -3.67
CA LYS A 31 5.39 -17.99 -2.37
C LYS A 31 6.29 -17.39 -1.28
N ASN A 32 6.29 -16.07 -1.14
CA ASN A 32 6.99 -15.34 -0.08
C ASN A 32 6.05 -14.38 0.66
N SER A 33 6.50 -13.86 1.80
CA SER A 33 5.74 -12.92 2.63
C SER A 33 5.46 -11.60 1.92
N GLU A 34 6.38 -11.14 1.05
CA GLU A 34 6.24 -9.92 0.25
C GLU A 34 5.02 -10.00 -0.70
N ASN A 35 4.91 -11.06 -1.50
CA ASN A 35 3.78 -11.29 -2.40
C ASN A 35 2.47 -11.41 -1.63
N LYS A 36 2.47 -12.06 -0.46
CA LYS A 36 1.27 -12.18 0.38
C LYS A 36 0.77 -10.80 0.83
N ILE A 37 1.65 -9.93 1.31
CA ILE A 37 1.28 -8.58 1.76
C ILE A 37 0.85 -7.71 0.58
N TYR A 38 1.54 -7.81 -0.56
CA TYR A 38 1.16 -7.07 -1.76
C TYR A 38 -0.22 -7.46 -2.30
N LYS A 39 -0.55 -8.76 -2.30
CA LYS A 39 -1.91 -9.21 -2.61
C LYS A 39 -2.95 -8.56 -1.68
N SER A 40 -2.64 -8.44 -0.39
CA SER A 40 -3.50 -7.73 0.55
C SER A 40 -3.61 -6.24 0.23
N LEU A 41 -2.55 -5.57 -0.22
CA LEU A 41 -2.61 -4.16 -0.66
C LEU A 41 -3.55 -3.96 -1.86
N ILE A 42 -3.47 -4.82 -2.89
CA ILE A 42 -4.37 -4.77 -4.04
C ILE A 42 -5.84 -4.88 -3.59
N ILE A 43 -6.14 -5.91 -2.78
CA ILE A 43 -7.51 -6.15 -2.28
C ILE A 43 -7.99 -4.97 -1.43
N LEU A 44 -7.13 -4.49 -0.53
CA LEU A 44 -7.47 -3.39 0.37
C LEU A 44 -7.76 -2.11 -0.42
N ASN A 45 -6.97 -1.78 -1.44
CA ASN A 45 -7.21 -0.61 -2.27
C ASN A 45 -8.49 -0.71 -3.10
N LEU A 46 -8.82 -1.88 -3.64
CA LEU A 46 -10.14 -2.09 -4.25
C LEU A 46 -11.28 -1.85 -3.27
N MET A 47 -11.16 -2.33 -2.03
CA MET A 47 -12.13 -2.05 -0.97
C MET A 47 -12.21 -0.55 -0.67
N GLY A 48 -11.07 0.15 -0.62
CA GLY A 48 -11.00 1.60 -0.43
C GLY A 48 -11.73 2.39 -1.51
N LEU A 49 -11.52 2.05 -2.78
CA LEU A 49 -12.19 2.69 -3.92
C LEU A 49 -13.70 2.45 -3.90
N VAL A 50 -14.14 1.24 -3.52
CA VAL A 50 -15.56 0.94 -3.33
C VAL A 50 -16.13 1.76 -2.16
N LEU A 51 -15.42 1.82 -1.03
CA LEU A 51 -15.82 2.60 0.13
C LEU A 51 -15.93 4.10 -0.20
N HIS A 52 -15.04 4.65 -1.02
CA HIS A 52 -15.12 6.03 -1.47
C HIS A 52 -16.44 6.28 -2.23
N ILE A 53 -16.77 5.45 -3.23
CA ILE A 53 -18.02 5.57 -3.98
C ILE A 53 -19.23 5.44 -3.04
N LEU A 54 -19.18 4.53 -2.07
CA LEU A 54 -20.23 4.40 -1.06
C LEU A 54 -20.35 5.64 -0.16
N CYS A 55 -19.23 6.26 0.23
CA CYS A 55 -19.22 7.48 1.03
C CYS A 55 -19.89 8.65 0.32
N GLU A 56 -19.59 8.89 -0.96
CA GLU A 56 -20.24 9.97 -1.71
C GLU A 56 -21.76 9.76 -1.80
N ASN A 57 -22.18 8.53 -2.09
CA ASN A 57 -23.60 8.19 -2.15
C ASN A 57 -24.29 8.31 -0.77
N ALA A 58 -23.63 7.84 0.30
CA ALA A 58 -24.13 7.92 1.66
C ALA A 58 -24.25 9.37 2.15
N ALA A 59 -23.34 10.25 1.72
CA ALA A 59 -23.39 11.67 2.05
C ALA A 59 -24.52 12.40 1.30
N TYR A 60 -24.72 12.07 0.03
CA TYR A 60 -25.77 12.66 -0.79
C TYR A 60 -27.18 12.25 -0.33
N TYR A 61 -27.40 10.97 -0.05
CA TYR A 61 -28.68 10.42 0.40
C TYR A 61 -28.80 10.30 1.93
N TYR A 62 -28.02 11.09 2.67
CA TYR A 62 -27.89 10.94 4.12
C TYR A 62 -29.22 11.05 4.89
N ASP A 63 -30.19 11.83 4.39
CA ASP A 63 -31.51 11.98 5.03
C ASP A 63 -32.47 10.81 4.74
N VAL A 64 -32.16 9.98 3.74
CA VAL A 64 -32.98 8.83 3.30
C VAL A 64 -32.40 7.51 3.83
N ILE A 65 -31.07 7.41 3.89
CA ILE A 65 -30.38 6.20 4.33
C ILE A 65 -30.39 6.12 5.87
N PRO A 66 -30.63 4.93 6.47
CA PRO A 66 -30.49 4.75 7.91
C PRO A 66 -29.14 5.24 8.43
N LYS A 67 -29.16 6.08 9.47
CA LYS A 67 -27.93 6.68 10.05
C LYS A 67 -26.86 5.64 10.39
N VAL A 68 -27.26 4.47 10.89
CA VAL A 68 -26.36 3.36 11.20
C VAL A 68 -25.55 2.92 9.98
N ILE A 69 -26.20 2.81 8.81
CA ILE A 69 -25.54 2.42 7.55
C ILE A 69 -24.54 3.49 7.14
N SER A 70 -24.95 4.76 7.16
CA SER A 70 -24.06 5.89 6.83
C SER A 70 -22.84 5.93 7.76
N THR A 71 -23.03 5.76 9.06
CA THR A 71 -21.93 5.68 10.04
C THR A 71 -20.97 4.53 9.74
N VAL A 72 -21.49 3.32 9.47
CA VAL A 72 -20.63 2.17 9.12
C VAL A 72 -19.80 2.47 7.87
N ILE A 73 -20.41 3.03 6.82
CA ILE A 73 -19.71 3.37 5.58
C ILE A 73 -18.59 4.38 5.85
N PHE A 74 -18.90 5.50 6.49
CA PHE A 74 -17.93 6.56 6.75
C PHE A 74 -16.79 6.12 7.68
N LYS A 75 -17.10 5.40 8.77
CA LYS A 75 -16.09 4.87 9.69
C LYS A 75 -15.21 3.82 9.02
N SER A 76 -15.78 2.99 8.14
CA SER A 76 -15.02 2.00 7.38
C SER A 76 -14.06 2.66 6.40
N PHE A 77 -14.50 3.70 5.70
CA PHE A 77 -13.63 4.47 4.80
C PHE A 77 -12.52 5.21 5.55
N LEU A 78 -12.82 5.74 6.73
CA LEU A 78 -11.82 6.40 7.54
C LEU A 78 -10.79 5.40 8.11
N GLY A 79 -11.23 4.24 8.60
CA GLY A 79 -10.36 3.16 9.06
C GLY A 79 -9.52 2.54 7.94
N TYR A 80 -10.00 2.59 6.70
CA TYR A 80 -9.27 2.15 5.51
C TYR A 80 -7.94 2.89 5.34
N PHE A 81 -7.88 4.21 5.49
CA PHE A 81 -6.63 4.97 5.32
C PHE A 81 -5.54 4.53 6.28
N TYR A 82 -5.90 4.31 7.55
CA TYR A 82 -4.95 3.78 8.51
C TYR A 82 -4.53 2.35 8.16
N ALA A 83 -5.50 1.50 7.80
CA ALA A 83 -5.22 0.11 7.42
C ALA A 83 -4.27 0.03 6.21
N PHE A 84 -4.45 0.89 5.19
CA PHE A 84 -3.58 0.94 4.03
C PHE A 84 -2.15 1.29 4.43
N GLY A 85 -1.96 2.38 5.19
CA GLY A 85 -0.64 2.78 5.69
C GLY A 85 0.02 1.70 6.57
N ALA A 86 -0.76 1.03 7.42
CA ALA A 86 -0.29 -0.06 8.27
C ALA A 86 0.17 -1.28 7.45
N VAL A 87 -0.59 -1.68 6.42
CA VAL A 87 -0.20 -2.78 5.52
C VAL A 87 1.03 -2.41 4.70
N LEU A 88 1.16 -1.16 4.26
CA LEU A 88 2.36 -0.66 3.59
C LEU A 88 3.58 -0.68 4.51
N LEU A 89 3.43 -0.35 5.79
CA LEU A 89 4.49 -0.51 6.79
C LEU A 89 4.89 -1.97 6.98
N MET A 90 3.93 -2.90 7.03
CA MET A 90 4.23 -4.34 7.08
C MET A 90 4.99 -4.84 5.85
N TYR A 91 4.67 -4.30 4.66
CA TYR A 91 5.43 -4.56 3.44
C TYR A 91 6.88 -4.08 3.59
N LEU A 92 7.08 -2.84 4.06
CA LEU A 92 8.42 -2.30 4.27
C LEU A 92 9.22 -3.11 5.29
N LEU A 93 8.62 -3.49 6.42
CA LEU A 93 9.25 -4.37 7.42
C LEU A 93 9.71 -5.72 6.84
N THR A 94 8.99 -6.23 5.84
CA THR A 94 9.31 -7.50 5.18
C THR A 94 10.52 -7.37 4.26
N ILE A 95 10.62 -6.27 3.49
CA ILE A 95 11.75 -6.06 2.57
C ILE A 95 13.00 -5.51 3.27
N SER A 96 12.85 -4.88 4.43
CA SER A 96 13.94 -4.26 5.20
C SER A 96 14.70 -5.22 6.14
N GLN A 97 14.35 -6.52 6.18
CA GLN A 97 14.98 -7.56 7.01
C GLN A 97 15.27 -7.16 8.48
N VAL A 98 14.41 -6.31 9.05
CA VAL A 98 14.58 -5.79 10.42
C VAL A 98 14.51 -6.94 11.42
N LYS A 99 15.39 -6.91 12.43
CA LYS A 99 15.32 -7.84 13.56
C LYS A 99 13.94 -7.75 14.23
N ASN A 100 13.32 -8.90 14.53
CA ASN A 100 11.98 -9.00 15.10
C ASN A 100 10.84 -8.45 14.19
N SER A 101 11.04 -8.38 12.88
CA SER A 101 10.01 -7.91 11.92
C SER A 101 8.67 -8.64 12.07
N GLU A 102 8.65 -9.93 12.37
CA GLU A 102 7.42 -10.70 12.61
C GLU A 102 6.62 -10.20 13.82
N LEU A 103 7.29 -9.82 14.92
CA LEU A 103 6.63 -9.26 16.09
C LEU A 103 6.03 -7.90 15.76
N TYR A 104 6.78 -7.03 15.07
CA TYR A 104 6.28 -5.71 14.66
C TYR A 104 5.08 -5.83 13.71
N LYS A 105 5.10 -6.78 12.76
CA LYS A 105 3.96 -7.04 11.88
C LYS A 105 2.72 -7.48 12.66
N LYS A 106 2.86 -8.33 13.69
CA LYS A 106 1.74 -8.71 14.56
C LYS A 106 1.17 -7.51 15.32
N ILE A 107 2.03 -6.64 15.86
CA ILE A 107 1.63 -5.41 16.56
C ILE A 107 0.87 -4.49 15.60
N VAL A 108 1.41 -4.24 14.41
CA VAL A 108 0.77 -3.40 13.37
C VAL A 108 -0.56 -4.01 12.90
N SER A 109 -0.63 -5.33 12.74
CA SER A 109 -1.90 -5.99 12.40
C SER A 109 -2.94 -5.86 13.52
N GLY A 110 -2.52 -5.95 14.79
CA GLY A 110 -3.39 -5.78 15.95
C GLY A 110 -3.90 -4.34 16.08
N SER A 111 -3.04 -3.34 15.79
CA SER A 111 -3.41 -1.92 15.89
C SER A 111 -4.54 -1.54 14.93
N ILE A 112 -4.62 -2.16 13.74
CA ILE A 112 -5.74 -1.97 12.81
C ILE A 112 -7.07 -2.27 13.52
N SER A 113 -7.18 -3.44 14.17
CA SER A 113 -8.42 -3.84 14.86
C SER A 113 -8.76 -2.90 16.00
N VAL A 114 -7.76 -2.51 16.80
CA VAL A 114 -7.94 -1.56 17.91
C VAL A 114 -8.44 -0.21 17.41
N ILE A 115 -7.89 0.29 16.31
CA ILE A 115 -8.28 1.59 15.74
C ILE A 115 -9.69 1.55 15.19
N TYR A 116 -10.10 0.47 14.51
CA TYR A 116 -11.48 0.31 14.10
C TYR A 116 -12.43 0.38 15.30
N ILE A 117 -12.12 -0.33 16.40
CA ILE A 117 -12.93 -0.28 17.63
C ILE A 117 -13.03 1.15 18.15
N ILE A 118 -11.90 1.87 18.27
CA ILE A 118 -11.88 3.26 18.74
C ILE A 118 -12.73 4.16 17.84
N LEU A 119 -12.63 4.03 16.52
CA LEU A 119 -13.38 4.84 15.56
C LEU A 119 -14.90 4.75 15.75
N TYR A 120 -15.42 3.57 16.09
CA TYR A 120 -16.85 3.36 16.33
C TYR A 120 -17.36 4.05 17.61
N PHE A 121 -16.50 4.29 18.60
CA PHE A 121 -16.87 5.02 19.82
C PHE A 121 -16.78 6.54 19.69
N LEU A 122 -16.10 7.04 18.65
CA LEU A 122 -15.93 8.48 18.45
C LEU A 122 -17.13 9.09 17.72
N PRO A 123 -17.56 10.31 18.13
CA PRO A 123 -18.62 11.01 17.42
C PRO A 123 -18.19 11.32 15.99
N GLN A 124 -19.17 11.34 15.10
CA GLN A 124 -18.95 11.64 13.69
C GLN A 124 -19.80 12.84 13.28
N GLU A 125 -19.19 13.80 12.61
CA GLU A 125 -19.90 14.95 12.04
C GLU A 125 -19.79 14.94 10.52
N LEU A 126 -20.89 15.26 9.85
CA LEU A 126 -20.96 15.39 8.40
C LEU A 126 -21.27 16.84 8.05
N TYR A 127 -20.39 17.48 7.30
CA TYR A 127 -20.65 18.77 6.67
C TYR A 127 -21.33 18.55 5.33
N ARG A 128 -22.41 19.30 5.08
CA ARG A 128 -23.19 19.24 3.83
C ARG A 128 -23.54 20.64 3.36
N ASP A 129 -23.17 20.96 2.15
CA ASP A 129 -23.57 22.17 1.43
C ASP A 129 -24.15 21.73 0.07
N PHE A 130 -25.48 21.82 -0.05
CA PHE A 130 -26.20 21.40 -1.24
C PHE A 130 -26.08 22.40 -2.39
N GLU A 131 -25.85 23.69 -2.11
CA GLU A 131 -25.73 24.72 -3.14
C GLU A 131 -24.45 24.50 -3.96
N ASN A 132 -23.36 24.22 -3.25
CA ASN A 132 -22.05 23.98 -3.86
C ASN A 132 -21.75 22.48 -4.09
N LYS A 133 -22.65 21.57 -3.67
CA LYS A 133 -22.47 20.09 -3.71
C LYS A 133 -21.22 19.62 -2.98
N ILE A 134 -20.93 20.22 -1.84
CA ILE A 134 -19.76 19.95 -1.00
C ILE A 134 -20.19 19.08 0.16
N PHE A 135 -19.57 17.90 0.29
CA PHE A 135 -19.86 16.96 1.37
C PHE A 135 -18.54 16.39 1.89
N TYR A 136 -18.30 16.48 3.20
CA TYR A 136 -17.14 15.86 3.84
C TYR A 136 -17.37 15.59 5.32
N THR A 137 -16.68 14.60 5.87
CA THR A 137 -16.71 14.29 7.31
C THR A 137 -15.70 15.13 8.07
N LYS A 138 -16.08 15.57 9.27
CA LYS A 138 -15.22 16.30 10.21
C LYS A 138 -15.38 15.72 11.62
N GLY A 139 -14.48 16.10 12.52
CA GLY A 139 -14.54 15.71 13.92
C GLY A 139 -13.23 15.11 14.44
N ILE A 140 -13.29 14.62 15.67
CA ILE A 140 -12.15 14.03 16.39
C ILE A 140 -11.68 12.72 15.75
N ASP A 141 -12.61 11.94 15.19
CA ASP A 141 -12.29 10.70 14.48
C ASP A 141 -11.40 10.95 13.26
N VAL A 142 -11.74 11.96 12.46
CA VAL A 142 -10.96 12.37 11.29
C VAL A 142 -9.57 12.86 11.72
N GLN A 143 -9.50 13.73 12.73
CA GLN A 143 -8.23 14.24 13.26
C GLN A 143 -7.32 13.12 13.80
N LEU A 144 -7.89 12.15 14.53
CA LEU A 144 -7.17 10.99 15.03
C LEU A 144 -6.48 10.24 13.90
N ILE A 145 -7.19 10.00 12.79
CA ILE A 145 -6.67 9.22 11.66
C ILE A 145 -5.60 10.01 10.90
N TYR A 146 -5.73 11.33 10.78
CA TYR A 146 -4.64 12.17 10.27
C TYR A 146 -3.37 12.05 11.11
N VAL A 147 -3.48 12.14 12.44
CA VAL A 147 -2.33 12.02 13.36
C VAL A 147 -1.70 10.64 13.27
N LEU A 148 -2.51 9.57 13.32
CA LEU A 148 -2.02 8.19 13.24
C LEU A 148 -1.35 7.92 11.88
N SER A 149 -1.91 8.43 10.79
CA SER A 149 -1.32 8.28 9.45
C SER A 149 0.00 9.03 9.35
N ALA A 150 0.11 10.24 9.93
CA ALA A 150 1.37 10.98 9.99
C ALA A 150 2.46 10.24 10.79
N ILE A 151 2.08 9.58 11.90
CA ILE A 151 2.98 8.71 12.67
C ILE A 151 3.47 7.54 11.80
N VAL A 152 2.56 6.84 11.12
CA VAL A 152 2.90 5.71 10.24
C VAL A 152 3.84 6.15 9.10
N ILE A 153 3.55 7.27 8.44
CA ILE A 153 4.41 7.82 7.38
C ILE A 153 5.81 8.16 7.93
N THR A 154 5.88 8.73 9.14
CA THR A 154 7.16 9.03 9.80
C THR A 154 7.95 7.75 10.09
N ILE A 155 7.29 6.68 10.54
CA ILE A 155 7.93 5.37 10.76
C ILE A 155 8.43 4.79 9.42
N ILE A 156 7.63 4.86 8.35
CA ILE A 156 8.03 4.44 7.01
C ILE A 156 9.29 5.19 6.56
N PHE A 157 9.30 6.51 6.71
CA PHE A 157 10.42 7.36 6.32
C PHE A 157 11.70 7.03 7.09
N THR A 158 11.63 6.92 8.42
CA THR A 158 12.78 6.55 9.26
C THR A 158 13.32 5.17 8.90
N LEU A 159 12.44 4.21 8.61
CA LEU A 159 12.84 2.86 8.23
C LEU A 159 13.52 2.82 6.85
N LEU A 160 13.04 3.60 5.88
CA LEU A 160 13.68 3.74 4.58
C LEU A 160 15.10 4.31 4.69
N ILE A 161 15.32 5.30 5.55
CA ILE A 161 16.66 5.88 5.76
C ILE A 161 17.60 4.87 6.42
N LYS A 162 17.13 4.23 7.49
CA LYS A 162 17.94 3.30 8.29
C LYS A 162 18.33 2.05 7.49
N GLU A 163 17.39 1.48 6.74
CA GLU A 163 17.56 0.21 6.03
C GLU A 163 17.87 0.40 4.54
N ARG A 164 18.27 1.60 4.12
CA ARG A 164 18.60 1.94 2.71
C ARG A 164 19.65 1.05 2.06
N LYS A 165 20.52 0.40 2.86
CA LYS A 165 21.55 -0.53 2.37
C LYS A 165 21.00 -1.93 2.11
N GLN A 166 19.92 -2.31 2.80
CA GLN A 166 19.30 -3.64 2.69
C GLN A 166 18.22 -3.68 1.60
N ILE A 167 17.50 -2.58 1.41
CA ILE A 167 16.43 -2.49 0.42
C ILE A 167 17.00 -2.17 -0.96
N THR A 168 16.60 -2.93 -1.97
CA THR A 168 16.98 -2.62 -3.36
C THR A 168 16.37 -1.30 -3.80
N LYS A 169 17.14 -0.47 -4.53
CA LYS A 169 16.69 0.83 -5.04
C LYS A 169 15.35 0.75 -5.79
N LYS A 170 15.14 -0.34 -6.54
CA LYS A 170 13.89 -0.60 -7.28
C LYS A 170 12.66 -0.62 -6.37
N LYS A 171 12.76 -1.16 -5.14
CA LYS A 171 11.66 -1.25 -4.18
C LYS A 171 11.45 0.03 -3.35
N VAL A 172 12.48 0.86 -3.25
CA VAL A 172 12.41 2.16 -2.54
C VAL A 172 11.63 3.21 -3.34
N ILE A 173 11.79 3.22 -4.65
CA ILE A 173 11.19 4.25 -5.54
C ILE A 173 9.66 4.34 -5.40
N PRO A 174 8.87 3.24 -5.47
CA PRO A 174 7.42 3.32 -5.28
C PRO A 174 7.00 3.93 -3.93
N ILE A 175 7.75 3.65 -2.87
CA ILE A 175 7.45 4.15 -1.52
C ILE A 175 7.81 5.63 -1.37
N LEU A 176 8.90 6.10 -2.01
CA LEU A 176 9.20 7.53 -2.08
C LEU A 176 8.12 8.30 -2.84
N ILE A 177 7.66 7.75 -3.97
CA ILE A 177 6.55 8.33 -4.74
C ILE A 177 5.28 8.38 -3.90
N PHE A 178 5.01 7.36 -3.06
CA PHE A 178 3.93 7.40 -2.08
C PHE A 178 4.02 8.58 -1.15
N MET A 179 5.16 8.78 -0.49
CA MET A 179 5.29 9.83 0.51
C MET A 179 5.07 11.21 -0.11
N ILE A 180 5.59 11.43 -1.32
CA ILE A 180 5.37 12.68 -2.07
C ILE A 180 3.87 12.82 -2.43
N GLY A 181 3.27 11.82 -3.06
CA GLY A 181 1.87 11.84 -3.47
C GLY A 181 0.90 11.98 -2.30
N ALA A 182 1.18 11.31 -1.18
CA ALA A 182 0.38 11.40 0.04
C ALA A 182 0.48 12.80 0.67
N THR A 183 1.68 13.38 0.71
CA THR A 183 1.87 14.75 1.21
C THR A 183 1.11 15.76 0.35
N ILE A 184 1.20 15.65 -0.99
CA ILE A 184 0.44 16.49 -1.92
C ILE A 184 -1.07 16.32 -1.70
N SER A 185 -1.53 15.08 -1.52
CA SER A 185 -2.96 14.78 -1.28
C SER A 185 -3.49 15.41 0.00
N VAL A 186 -2.68 15.42 1.07
CA VAL A 186 -3.04 16.07 2.34
C VAL A 186 -3.07 17.59 2.19
N ILE A 187 -2.12 18.18 1.44
CA ILE A 187 -2.12 19.62 1.16
C ILE A 187 -3.38 20.01 0.39
N ILE A 188 -3.76 19.24 -0.64
CA ILE A 188 -4.98 19.48 -1.41
C ILE A 188 -6.21 19.40 -0.50
N GLN A 189 -6.34 18.34 0.30
CA GLN A 189 -7.47 18.17 1.24
C GLN A 189 -7.55 19.29 2.29
N LYS A 190 -6.42 19.90 2.67
CA LYS A 190 -6.43 21.02 3.61
C LYS A 190 -7.10 22.27 3.02
N PHE A 191 -6.92 22.52 1.73
CA PHE A 191 -7.52 23.67 1.04
C PHE A 191 -8.90 23.35 0.45
N TYR A 192 -9.12 22.10 0.05
CA TYR A 192 -10.34 21.59 -0.57
C TYR A 192 -10.74 20.28 0.13
N PRO A 193 -11.37 20.33 1.33
CA PRO A 193 -11.67 19.16 2.15
C PRO A 193 -12.63 18.16 1.49
N GLU A 194 -13.36 18.57 0.46
CA GLU A 194 -14.20 17.73 -0.37
C GLU A 194 -13.43 16.91 -1.41
N ILE A 195 -12.16 17.24 -1.66
CA ILE A 195 -11.32 16.57 -2.67
C ILE A 195 -10.43 15.53 -2.00
N VAL A 196 -10.86 14.27 -2.02
CA VAL A 196 -10.07 13.13 -1.52
C VAL A 196 -9.41 12.42 -2.70
N VAL A 197 -8.10 12.60 -2.87
CA VAL A 197 -7.32 12.05 -4.01
C VAL A 197 -6.29 10.99 -3.61
N ILE A 198 -6.16 10.74 -2.30
CA ILE A 198 -5.13 9.85 -1.75
C ILE A 198 -5.30 8.41 -2.24
N ASP A 199 -6.53 7.93 -2.40
CA ASP A 199 -6.88 6.59 -2.88
C ASP A 199 -6.51 6.37 -4.36
N CYS A 200 -6.54 7.42 -5.19
CA CYS A 200 -5.96 7.39 -6.53
C CYS A 200 -4.42 7.30 -6.47
N VAL A 201 -3.77 8.01 -5.53
CA VAL A 201 -2.31 7.91 -5.32
C VAL A 201 -1.93 6.49 -4.89
N GLU A 202 -2.67 5.90 -3.94
CA GLU A 202 -2.50 4.52 -3.49
C GLU A 202 -2.59 3.51 -4.65
N SER A 203 -3.55 3.72 -5.56
CA SER A 203 -3.72 2.93 -6.78
C SER A 203 -2.48 3.00 -7.68
N ILE A 204 -1.95 4.19 -7.93
CA ILE A 204 -0.72 4.39 -8.72
C ILE A 204 0.45 3.62 -8.10
N ILE A 205 0.52 3.56 -6.78
CA ILE A 205 1.67 2.95 -6.10
C ILE A 205 1.57 1.45 -6.07
N ILE A 206 0.37 0.89 -5.94
CA ILE A 206 0.15 -0.54 -6.14
C ILE A 206 0.61 -0.97 -7.53
N LEU A 207 0.35 -0.15 -8.55
CA LEU A 207 0.88 -0.39 -9.89
C LEU A 207 2.40 -0.32 -9.94
N LEU A 208 3.02 0.70 -9.36
CA LEU A 208 4.49 0.80 -9.36
C LEU A 208 5.13 -0.36 -8.60
N MET A 209 4.52 -0.80 -7.50
CA MET A 209 4.93 -1.96 -6.72
C MET A 209 4.82 -3.24 -7.56
N TYR A 210 3.82 -3.39 -8.42
CA TYR A 210 3.67 -4.54 -9.32
C TYR A 210 4.94 -4.84 -10.12
N PHE A 211 5.60 -3.80 -10.63
CA PHE A 211 6.80 -3.93 -11.46
C PHE A 211 8.09 -4.14 -10.65
N THR A 212 8.05 -3.98 -9.33
CA THR A 212 9.23 -4.03 -8.46
C THR A 212 9.24 -5.24 -7.52
N ILE A 213 8.08 -5.87 -7.35
CA ILE A 213 7.93 -7.11 -6.60
C ILE A 213 8.54 -8.28 -7.37
N GLU A 214 9.08 -9.23 -6.61
CA GLU A 214 9.75 -10.40 -7.14
C GLU A 214 8.79 -11.31 -7.92
N ASN A 215 9.02 -11.42 -9.23
CA ASN A 215 8.32 -12.32 -10.14
C ASN A 215 9.12 -13.63 -10.30
N PRO A 216 8.48 -14.83 -10.31
CA PRO A 216 9.18 -16.12 -10.47
C PRO A 216 10.15 -16.17 -11.64
N ASP A 217 9.80 -15.61 -12.80
CA ASP A 217 10.68 -15.59 -13.98
C ASP A 217 12.03 -14.96 -13.66
N MET A 218 12.02 -13.82 -12.95
CA MET A 218 13.23 -13.12 -12.53
C MET A 218 14.02 -13.92 -11.49
N LYS A 219 13.34 -14.66 -10.62
CA LYS A 219 13.99 -15.50 -9.61
C LYS A 219 14.71 -16.68 -10.27
N VAL A 220 14.04 -17.40 -11.17
CA VAL A 220 14.62 -18.52 -11.92
C VAL A 220 15.81 -18.04 -12.76
N LEU A 221 15.65 -16.89 -13.45
CA LEU A 221 16.74 -16.30 -14.24
C LEU A 221 17.95 -15.97 -13.35
N ASN A 222 17.75 -15.35 -12.18
CA ASN A 222 18.84 -15.06 -11.24
C ASN A 222 19.51 -16.34 -10.69
N GLU A 223 18.75 -17.39 -10.41
CA GLU A 223 19.29 -18.69 -9.98
C GLU A 223 20.11 -19.34 -11.10
N LEU A 224 19.65 -19.28 -12.35
CA LEU A 224 20.40 -19.76 -13.52
C LEU A 224 21.71 -18.99 -13.72
N TYR A 225 21.68 -17.66 -13.65
CA TYR A 225 22.88 -16.85 -13.75
C TYR A 225 23.88 -17.17 -12.63
N LYS A 226 23.42 -17.29 -11.39
CA LYS A 226 24.28 -17.65 -10.25
C LYS A 226 24.90 -19.02 -10.40
N ASN A 227 24.12 -20.03 -10.82
CA ASN A 227 24.63 -21.37 -11.05
C ASN A 227 25.66 -21.40 -12.19
N LYS A 228 25.43 -20.64 -13.27
CA LYS A 228 26.40 -20.49 -14.36
C LYS A 228 27.72 -19.90 -13.86
N THR A 229 27.68 -18.84 -13.06
CA THR A 229 28.89 -18.23 -12.50
C THR A 229 29.66 -19.19 -11.58
N ILE A 230 28.96 -19.96 -10.75
CA ILE A 230 29.59 -20.97 -9.89
C ILE A 230 30.22 -22.08 -10.74
N MET A 231 29.55 -22.51 -11.82
CA MET A 231 30.09 -23.51 -12.75
C MET A 231 31.36 -23.01 -13.46
N GLU A 232 31.36 -21.76 -13.93
CA GLU A 232 32.52 -21.13 -14.56
C GLU A 232 33.70 -21.06 -13.58
N GLN A 233 33.46 -20.58 -12.35
CA GLN A 233 34.48 -20.56 -11.29
C GLN A 233 35.03 -21.95 -10.96
N THR A 234 34.15 -22.94 -10.83
CA THR A 234 34.57 -24.33 -10.54
C THR A 234 35.39 -24.93 -11.69
N TYR A 235 35.08 -24.55 -12.93
CA TYR A 235 35.83 -24.98 -14.10
C TYR A 235 37.23 -24.36 -14.13
N ASP A 236 37.33 -23.06 -13.87
CA ASP A 236 38.60 -22.34 -13.78
C ASP A 236 39.47 -22.88 -12.63
N ASP A 237 38.89 -23.11 -11.45
CA ASP A 237 39.58 -23.69 -10.30
C ASP A 237 40.10 -25.10 -10.61
N LYS A 238 39.31 -25.93 -11.30
CA LYS A 238 39.77 -27.26 -11.75
C LYS A 238 40.90 -27.16 -12.77
N ALA A 239 40.81 -26.23 -13.71
CA ALA A 239 41.85 -26.04 -14.72
C ALA A 239 43.17 -25.60 -14.07
N ASN A 240 43.11 -24.65 -13.14
CA ASN A 240 44.26 -24.19 -12.37
C ASN A 240 44.88 -25.32 -11.53
N PHE A 241 44.05 -26.09 -10.83
CA PHE A 241 44.51 -27.26 -10.05
C PHE A 241 45.24 -28.29 -10.92
N LEU A 242 44.69 -28.63 -12.09
CA LEU A 242 45.33 -29.58 -13.01
C LEU A 242 46.65 -29.04 -13.56
N PHE A 243 46.75 -27.73 -13.80
CA PHE A 243 47.97 -27.08 -14.26
C PHE A 243 49.06 -27.11 -13.18
N GLU A 244 48.73 -26.77 -11.94
CA GLU A 244 49.65 -26.86 -10.79
C GLU A 244 50.13 -28.30 -10.57
N ALA A 245 49.22 -29.26 -10.57
CA ALA A 245 49.57 -30.68 -10.41
C ALA A 245 50.46 -31.20 -11.55
N ALA A 246 50.29 -30.71 -12.78
CA ALA A 246 51.15 -31.06 -13.91
C ALA A 246 52.54 -30.40 -13.83
N GLN A 247 52.68 -29.25 -13.16
CA GLN A 247 53.97 -28.60 -12.92
C GLN A 247 54.77 -29.24 -11.77
N GLU A 248 54.11 -29.94 -10.85
CA GLU A 248 54.77 -30.65 -9.74
C GLU A 248 55.35 -32.03 -10.13
N ILE A 249 55.06 -32.53 -11.35
CA ILE A 249 55.54 -33.82 -11.89
C ILE A 249 56.77 -33.61 -12.79
#